data_AF-A0A4V6WN53-F1
#
_entry.id   AF-A0A4V6WN53-F1
#
_cell.length_a   1.000
_cell.length_b   1.000
_cell.length_c   1.000
_cell.angle_alpha   90.00
_cell.angle_beta   90.00
_cell.angle_gamma   90.00
#
_symmetry.space_group_name_H-M   'P 1'
#
loop_
_entity.id
_entity.type
_entity.pdbx_description
1 polymer ?
#
loop_
_entity_poly.entity_id
_entity_poly.type
_entity_poly.pdbx_seq_one_letter_code
_entity_poly.pdbx_strand_id
1 'polypeptide(L)'
;MKSEKMRYIDVGPFYYDIKRHVSALEKVLGALPDKGYLTTLKEYGVHDYRLLYKMAARFLPLSYDEGLSLVAGFIAAEKDSEDIITEYGEIEVEKLTDVLMQRAGSLREVDEFIAAAELALAVIMAVEPEVPHVYDEGITYQTILDDAFEFMKELVAEIDEAEVLEKLHEMTVGHFENRDPGDCYYESQFEELLGVMKNRLM
;
A
#
# COMPACT_ATOMS: atom_id res chain seq x y z
N MET A 1 -11.47 -36.41 17.08
CA MET A 1 -10.59 -36.31 15.90
C MET A 1 -11.21 -35.31 14.94
N LYS A 2 -10.34 -34.47 14.38
CA LYS A 2 -10.61 -33.14 13.81
C LYS A 2 -11.71 -33.13 12.74
N SER A 3 -12.68 -32.23 12.88
CA SER A 3 -13.47 -31.74 11.75
C SER A 3 -12.67 -30.59 11.14
N GLU A 4 -12.03 -30.83 10.00
CA GLU A 4 -11.53 -29.78 9.12
C GLU A 4 -12.72 -28.89 8.73
N LYS A 5 -12.77 -27.68 9.28
CA LYS A 5 -13.58 -26.62 8.68
C LYS A 5 -12.74 -26.03 7.57
N MET A 6 -12.89 -26.54 6.35
CA MET A 6 -12.54 -25.80 5.15
C MET A 6 -13.27 -24.45 5.23
N ARG A 7 -12.49 -23.37 5.37
CA ARG A 7 -13.00 -22.01 5.20
C ARG A 7 -13.02 -21.75 3.69
N TYR A 8 -14.16 -21.98 3.07
CA TYR A 8 -14.49 -21.25 1.85
C TYR A 8 -15.12 -19.94 2.29
N ILE A 9 -14.30 -18.90 2.43
CA ILE A 9 -14.84 -17.56 2.34
C ILE A 9 -14.87 -17.27 0.84
N ASP A 10 -16.02 -17.57 0.23
CA ASP A 10 -16.34 -17.12 -1.12
C ASP A 10 -16.59 -15.61 -1.06
N VAL A 11 -15.49 -14.84 -1.01
CA VAL A 11 -15.52 -13.42 -1.35
C VAL A 11 -15.36 -13.41 -2.86
N GLY A 12 -16.48 -13.43 -3.60
CA GLY A 12 -16.46 -13.19 -5.04
C GLY A 12 -15.59 -11.95 -5.34
N PRO A 13 -14.88 -11.92 -6.47
CA PRO A 13 -13.76 -11.00 -6.68
C PRO A 13 -14.20 -9.57 -6.45
N PHE A 14 -13.63 -8.94 -5.42
CA PHE A 14 -13.75 -7.51 -5.21
C PHE A 14 -12.93 -6.82 -6.30
N TYR A 15 -13.51 -6.65 -7.48
CA TYR A 15 -12.90 -5.91 -8.56
C TYR A 15 -12.94 -4.42 -8.19
N TYR A 16 -11.81 -3.92 -7.71
CA TYR A 16 -11.60 -2.49 -7.57
C TYR A 16 -11.74 -1.83 -8.95
N ASP A 17 -12.77 -0.99 -9.11
CA ASP A 17 -13.02 -0.30 -10.37
C ASP A 17 -12.01 0.83 -10.57
N ILE A 18 -10.81 0.48 -11.04
CA ILE A 18 -9.74 1.43 -11.33
C ILE A 18 -10.16 2.49 -12.37
N LYS A 19 -11.14 2.19 -13.23
CA LYS A 19 -11.61 3.14 -14.26
C LYS A 19 -12.33 4.34 -13.66
N ARG A 20 -12.85 4.25 -12.43
CA ARG A 20 -13.43 5.39 -11.71
C ARG A 20 -12.45 6.56 -11.54
N HIS A 21 -11.15 6.27 -11.56
CA HIS A 21 -10.08 7.26 -11.37
C HIS A 21 -9.69 8.02 -12.64
N VAL A 22 -10.16 7.59 -13.82
CA VAL A 22 -9.78 8.22 -15.10
C VAL A 22 -10.13 9.71 -15.12
N SER A 23 -11.34 10.09 -14.71
CA SER A 23 -11.75 11.50 -14.70
C SER A 23 -10.92 12.35 -13.72
N ALA A 24 -10.57 11.79 -12.57
CA ALA A 24 -9.70 12.48 -11.60
C ALA A 24 -8.29 12.65 -12.15
N LEU A 25 -7.73 11.61 -12.79
CA LEU A 25 -6.43 11.65 -13.44
C LEU A 25 -6.40 12.66 -14.59
N GLU A 26 -7.42 12.67 -15.46
CA GLU A 26 -7.52 13.65 -16.54
C GLU A 26 -7.51 15.10 -16.01
N LYS A 27 -8.19 15.34 -14.89
CA LYS A 27 -8.23 16.66 -14.24
C LYS A 27 -6.85 17.03 -13.69
N VAL A 28 -6.20 16.14 -12.93
CA VAL A 28 -4.89 16.41 -12.33
C VAL A 28 -3.81 16.59 -13.40
N LEU A 29 -3.72 15.66 -14.35
CA LEU A 29 -2.75 15.72 -15.45
C LEU A 29 -3.03 16.89 -16.40
N GLY A 30 -4.31 17.25 -16.57
CA GLY A 30 -4.73 18.44 -17.29
C GLY A 30 -4.28 19.75 -16.66
N ALA A 31 -3.97 19.78 -15.36
CA ALA A 31 -3.43 20.95 -14.68
C ALA A 31 -1.90 21.06 -14.76
N LEU A 32 -1.19 19.97 -15.06
CA LEU A 32 0.27 19.98 -15.15
C LEU A 32 0.78 20.81 -16.35
N PRO A 33 1.94 21.48 -16.25
CA PRO A 33 2.52 22.24 -17.37
C PRO A 33 2.85 21.33 -18.57
N ASP A 34 3.40 20.16 -18.29
CA ASP A 34 3.68 19.13 -19.28
C ASP A 34 2.45 18.25 -19.50
N LYS A 35 2.03 18.10 -20.76
CA LYS A 35 0.88 17.29 -21.16
C LYS A 35 1.25 15.85 -21.52
N GLY A 36 2.53 15.47 -21.49
CA GLY A 36 3.00 14.12 -21.81
C GLY A 36 2.24 13.03 -21.05
N TYR A 37 2.09 13.18 -19.73
CA TYR A 37 1.34 12.21 -18.92
C TYR A 37 -0.15 12.14 -19.27
N LEU A 38 -0.79 13.28 -19.60
CA LEU A 38 -2.19 13.28 -20.03
C LEU A 38 -2.36 12.55 -21.36
N THR A 39 -1.42 12.74 -22.30
CA THR A 39 -1.39 11.99 -23.56
C THR A 39 -1.21 10.49 -23.28
N THR A 40 -0.27 10.12 -22.40
CA THR A 40 -0.05 8.73 -22.00
C THR A 40 -1.31 8.08 -21.41
N LEU A 41 -2.04 8.79 -20.53
CA LEU A 41 -3.31 8.30 -19.98
C LEU A 41 -4.33 8.01 -21.09
N LYS A 42 -4.52 8.95 -22.01
CA LYS A 42 -5.55 8.89 -23.05
C LYS A 42 -5.24 7.86 -24.13
N GLU A 43 -3.97 7.72 -24.50
CA GLU A 43 -3.54 6.82 -25.57
C GLU A 43 -3.29 5.39 -25.09
N TYR A 44 -2.80 5.22 -23.85
CA TYR A 44 -2.37 3.91 -23.33
C TYR A 44 -3.05 3.54 -22.01
N GLY A 45 -3.08 4.45 -21.03
CA GLY A 45 -3.54 4.15 -19.67
C GLY A 45 -4.98 3.65 -19.58
N VAL A 46 -5.90 4.18 -20.39
CA VAL A 46 -7.31 3.70 -20.40
C VAL A 46 -7.47 2.26 -20.93
N HIS A 47 -6.45 1.72 -21.61
CA HIS A 47 -6.43 0.39 -22.19
C HIS A 47 -5.50 -0.59 -21.45
N ASP A 48 -4.59 -0.08 -20.62
CA ASP A 48 -3.65 -0.83 -19.80
C ASP A 48 -3.94 -0.59 -18.32
N TYR A 49 -4.55 -1.58 -17.65
CA TYR A 49 -4.92 -1.43 -16.24
C TYR A 49 -3.70 -1.24 -15.34
N ARG A 50 -2.58 -1.91 -15.59
CA ARG A 50 -1.36 -1.80 -14.77
C ARG A 50 -0.82 -0.38 -14.83
N LEU A 51 -0.77 0.19 -16.03
CA LEU A 51 -0.41 1.58 -16.22
C LEU A 51 -1.39 2.50 -15.48
N LEU A 52 -2.70 2.23 -15.54
CA LEU A 52 -3.70 3.06 -14.85
C LEU A 52 -3.54 3.04 -13.33
N TYR A 53 -3.28 1.88 -12.72
CA TYR A 53 -2.97 1.76 -11.28
C TYR A 53 -1.72 2.56 -10.91
N LYS A 54 -0.62 2.42 -11.67
CA LYS A 54 0.62 3.17 -11.43
C LYS A 54 0.42 4.68 -11.60
N MET A 55 -0.41 5.11 -12.57
CA MET A 55 -0.76 6.51 -12.73
C MET A 55 -1.62 7.03 -11.56
N ALA A 56 -2.59 6.25 -11.09
CA ALA A 56 -3.38 6.59 -9.91
C ALA A 56 -2.47 6.77 -8.67
N ALA A 57 -1.61 5.80 -8.40
CA ALA A 57 -0.63 5.84 -7.31
C ALA A 57 0.29 7.07 -7.39
N ARG A 58 0.75 7.42 -8.60
CA ARG A 58 1.68 8.54 -8.80
C ARG A 58 1.02 9.92 -8.67
N PHE A 59 -0.19 10.10 -9.17
CA PHE A 59 -0.73 11.43 -9.42
C PHE A 59 -1.93 11.83 -8.56
N LEU A 60 -2.71 10.88 -8.02
CA LEU A 60 -3.91 11.23 -7.26
C LEU A 60 -3.59 11.44 -5.78
N PRO A 61 -4.08 12.49 -5.10
CA PRO A 61 -4.07 12.53 -3.63
C PRO A 61 -4.85 11.30 -3.12
N LEU A 62 -4.18 10.38 -2.42
CA LEU A 62 -4.81 9.16 -1.88
C LEU A 62 -4.78 9.27 -0.37
N SER A 63 -5.92 9.07 0.29
CA SER A 63 -5.95 8.77 1.72
C SER A 63 -5.42 7.34 1.98
N TYR A 64 -5.19 7.00 3.24
CA TYR A 64 -4.92 5.61 3.65
C TYR A 64 -5.90 4.59 3.03
N ASP A 65 -7.22 4.79 3.20
CA ASP A 65 -8.23 3.83 2.71
C ASP A 65 -8.21 3.69 1.18
N GLU A 66 -7.97 4.80 0.47
CA GLU A 66 -7.87 4.80 -0.98
C GLU A 66 -6.60 4.11 -1.47
N GLY A 67 -5.48 4.32 -0.76
CA GLY A 67 -4.21 3.63 -1.00
C GLY A 67 -4.32 2.13 -0.76
N LEU A 68 -4.88 1.73 0.39
CA LEU A 68 -5.10 0.32 0.75
C LEU A 68 -5.98 -0.35 -0.31
N SER A 69 -7.10 0.27 -0.65
CA SER A 69 -8.01 -0.26 -1.68
C SER A 69 -7.35 -0.34 -3.06
N LEU A 70 -6.47 0.62 -3.40
CA LEU A 70 -5.74 0.62 -4.66
C LEU A 70 -4.76 -0.56 -4.73
N VAL A 71 -3.94 -0.77 -3.69
CA VAL A 71 -2.95 -1.86 -3.66
C VAL A 71 -3.64 -3.22 -3.58
N ALA A 72 -4.59 -3.41 -2.66
CA ALA A 72 -5.34 -4.66 -2.54
C ALA A 72 -6.12 -4.98 -3.82
N GLY A 73 -6.74 -3.98 -4.44
CA GLY A 73 -7.41 -4.11 -5.73
C GLY A 73 -6.47 -4.49 -6.88
N PHE A 74 -5.23 -4.01 -6.83
CA PHE A 74 -4.20 -4.37 -7.82
C PHE A 74 -3.71 -5.80 -7.63
N ILE A 75 -3.42 -6.23 -6.39
CA ILE A 75 -3.05 -7.62 -6.06
C ILE A 75 -4.15 -8.58 -6.53
N ALA A 76 -5.42 -8.28 -6.23
CA ALA A 76 -6.56 -9.08 -6.68
C ALA A 76 -6.67 -9.15 -8.21
N ALA A 77 -6.33 -8.08 -8.92
CA ALA A 77 -6.33 -8.06 -10.38
C ALA A 77 -5.17 -8.90 -10.97
N GLU A 78 -3.98 -8.85 -10.37
CA GLU A 78 -2.82 -9.67 -10.80
C GLU A 78 -3.02 -11.16 -10.50
N LYS A 79 -3.79 -11.50 -9.47
CA LYS A 79 -4.21 -12.88 -9.18
C LYS A 79 -5.19 -13.46 -10.19
N ASP A 80 -5.94 -12.63 -10.91
CA ASP A 80 -6.95 -13.06 -11.92
C ASP A 80 -7.90 -14.18 -11.43
N SER A 81 -8.42 -14.05 -10.20
CA SER A 81 -9.29 -15.05 -9.53
C SER A 81 -8.60 -16.34 -9.06
N GLU A 82 -7.27 -16.40 -9.11
CA GLU A 82 -6.48 -17.46 -8.48
C GLU A 82 -6.20 -17.12 -7.00
N ASP A 83 -5.99 -18.14 -6.18
CA ASP A 83 -5.65 -17.94 -4.77
C ASP A 83 -4.19 -17.51 -4.58
N ILE A 84 -3.31 -17.86 -5.53
CA ILE A 84 -1.87 -17.61 -5.49
C ILE A 84 -1.48 -16.64 -6.61
N ILE A 85 -0.78 -15.56 -6.27
CA ILE A 85 -0.24 -14.63 -7.24
C ILE A 85 1.01 -15.22 -7.90
N THR A 86 1.19 -15.01 -9.21
CA THR A 86 2.41 -15.44 -9.92
C THR A 86 3.61 -14.56 -9.60
N GLU A 87 4.83 -15.05 -9.76
CA GLU A 87 6.06 -14.23 -9.62
C GLU A 87 6.02 -12.94 -10.46
N TYR A 88 5.48 -13.02 -11.68
CA TYR A 88 5.33 -11.84 -12.53
C TYR A 88 4.33 -10.84 -11.93
N GLY A 89 3.23 -11.34 -11.34
CA GLY A 89 2.29 -10.52 -10.60
C GLY A 89 2.95 -9.86 -9.38
N GLU A 90 3.78 -10.60 -8.63
CA GLU A 90 4.53 -10.04 -7.50
C GLU A 90 5.43 -8.88 -7.93
N ILE A 91 6.17 -9.04 -9.03
CA ILE A 91 7.02 -7.99 -9.60
C ILE A 91 6.20 -6.76 -10.04
N GLU A 92 4.98 -6.96 -10.54
CA GLU A 92 4.11 -5.83 -10.89
C GLU A 92 3.57 -5.11 -9.64
N VAL A 93 3.28 -5.86 -8.55
CA VAL A 93 2.90 -5.29 -7.25
C VAL A 93 4.05 -4.48 -6.67
N GLU A 94 5.27 -5.02 -6.68
CA GLU A 94 6.49 -4.30 -6.29
C GLU A 94 6.62 -2.96 -7.02
N LYS A 95 6.45 -2.95 -8.34
CA LYS A 95 6.50 -1.70 -9.12
C LYS A 95 5.40 -0.71 -8.75
N LEU A 96 4.23 -1.16 -8.30
CA LEU A 96 3.17 -0.28 -7.84
C LEU A 96 3.51 0.28 -6.45
N THR A 97 3.98 -0.56 -5.54
CA THR A 97 4.36 -0.17 -4.18
C THR A 97 5.55 0.78 -4.21
N ASP A 98 6.54 0.56 -5.08
CA ASP A 98 7.65 1.49 -5.33
C ASP A 98 7.17 2.89 -5.70
N VAL A 99 6.14 3.00 -6.54
CA VAL A 99 5.58 4.29 -6.94
C VAL A 99 4.92 4.99 -5.75
N LEU A 100 4.24 4.24 -4.87
CA LEU A 100 3.66 4.76 -3.64
C LEU A 100 4.74 5.17 -2.63
N MET A 101 5.78 4.35 -2.46
CA MET A 101 6.87 4.62 -1.52
C MET A 101 7.74 5.80 -1.97
N GLN A 102 8.03 5.95 -3.28
CA GLN A 102 8.67 7.15 -3.82
C GLN A 102 7.87 8.41 -3.50
N ARG A 103 6.54 8.31 -3.59
CA ARG A 103 5.66 9.42 -3.28
C ARG A 103 5.58 9.70 -1.78
N ALA A 104 5.57 8.67 -0.95
CA ALA A 104 5.70 8.82 0.50
C ALA A 104 7.01 9.54 0.84
N GLY A 105 8.12 9.20 0.16
CA GLY A 105 9.38 9.93 0.24
C GLY A 105 9.25 11.40 -0.13
N SER A 106 8.60 11.72 -1.26
CA SER A 106 8.36 13.13 -1.64
C SER A 106 7.49 13.90 -0.65
N LEU A 107 6.56 13.24 0.04
CA LEU A 107 5.75 13.85 1.12
C LEU A 107 6.59 14.08 2.38
N ARG A 108 7.43 13.12 2.75
CA ARG A 108 8.42 13.24 3.83
C ARG A 108 9.37 14.42 3.59
N GLU A 109 9.84 14.64 2.36
CA GLU A 109 10.72 15.77 2.00
C GLU A 109 10.09 17.17 2.20
N VAL A 110 8.77 17.25 2.30
CA VAL A 110 8.03 18.51 2.52
C VAL A 110 7.30 18.51 3.87
N ASP A 111 7.78 17.71 4.82
CA ASP A 111 7.28 17.59 6.19
C ASP A 111 5.81 17.11 6.32
N GLU A 112 5.24 16.52 5.27
CA GLU A 112 3.89 15.92 5.26
C GLU A 112 3.92 14.49 5.83
N PHE A 113 4.44 14.34 7.06
CA PHE A 113 4.75 13.04 7.66
C PHE A 113 3.55 12.10 7.82
N ILE A 114 2.37 12.63 8.17
CA ILE A 114 1.17 11.80 8.33
C ILE A 114 0.74 11.22 6.97
N ALA A 115 0.72 12.04 5.93
CA ALA A 115 0.34 11.57 4.59
C ALA A 115 1.37 10.56 4.04
N ALA A 116 2.66 10.77 4.32
CA ALA A 116 3.70 9.81 3.97
C ALA A 116 3.50 8.46 4.69
N ALA A 117 3.20 8.49 6.00
CA ALA A 117 2.93 7.29 6.78
C ALA A 117 1.65 6.56 6.36
N GLU A 118 0.59 7.29 6.00
CA GLU A 118 -0.65 6.70 5.47
C GLU A 118 -0.39 5.86 4.22
N LEU A 119 0.49 6.31 3.32
CA LEU A 119 0.85 5.54 2.12
C LEU A 119 1.66 4.28 2.47
N ALA A 120 2.64 4.38 3.37
CA ALA A 120 3.44 3.23 3.80
C ALA A 120 2.59 2.18 4.54
N LEU A 121 1.70 2.63 5.45
CA LEU A 121 0.76 1.76 6.13
C LEU A 121 -0.24 1.12 5.17
N ALA A 122 -0.72 1.85 4.16
CA ALA A 122 -1.58 1.28 3.12
C ALA A 122 -0.89 0.12 2.37
N VAL A 123 0.40 0.25 2.07
CA VAL A 123 1.21 -0.83 1.47
C VAL A 123 1.32 -2.01 2.43
N ILE A 124 1.75 -1.80 3.67
CA ILE A 124 1.90 -2.86 4.68
C ILE A 124 0.59 -3.64 4.84
N MET A 125 -0.52 -2.92 5.03
CA MET A 125 -1.83 -3.50 5.33
C MET A 125 -2.46 -4.20 4.11
N ALA A 126 -2.03 -3.89 2.88
CA ALA A 126 -2.47 -4.57 1.68
C ALA A 126 -1.63 -5.82 1.36
N VAL A 127 -0.33 -5.78 1.66
CA VAL A 127 0.65 -6.79 1.25
C VAL A 127 0.82 -7.89 2.30
N GLU A 128 0.81 -7.55 3.60
CA GLU A 128 1.03 -8.52 4.68
C GLU A 128 0.03 -9.70 4.64
N PRO A 129 -1.28 -9.49 4.46
CA PRO A 129 -2.25 -10.59 4.39
C PRO A 129 -2.03 -11.54 3.21
N GLU A 130 -1.27 -11.11 2.22
CA GLU A 130 -1.07 -11.81 0.95
C GLU A 130 0.22 -12.64 0.95
N VAL A 131 1.06 -12.54 1.99
CA VAL A 131 2.28 -13.34 2.18
C VAL A 131 2.06 -14.86 2.12
N PRO A 132 0.92 -15.45 2.54
CA PRO A 132 0.65 -16.88 2.36
C PRO A 132 0.29 -17.29 0.93
N HIS A 133 0.06 -16.31 0.06
CA HIS A 133 -0.59 -16.44 -1.24
C HIS A 133 0.35 -16.12 -2.40
N VAL A 134 1.66 -16.33 -2.21
CA VAL A 134 2.75 -16.03 -3.16
C VAL A 134 3.56 -17.28 -3.47
N TYR A 135 4.34 -17.26 -4.56
CA TYR A 135 5.25 -18.34 -4.88
C TYR A 135 6.57 -18.21 -4.10
N ASP A 136 7.29 -19.33 -3.98
CA ASP A 136 8.70 -19.38 -3.55
C ASP A 136 9.05 -18.52 -2.32
N GLU A 137 8.28 -18.75 -1.25
CA GLU A 137 8.45 -18.11 0.08
C GLU A 137 8.18 -16.60 0.10
N GLY A 138 7.84 -15.99 -1.04
CA GLY A 138 7.37 -14.61 -1.10
C GLY A 138 8.43 -13.54 -0.94
N ILE A 139 9.66 -13.80 -1.39
CA ILE A 139 10.80 -12.87 -1.22
C ILE A 139 10.44 -11.44 -1.67
N THR A 140 9.75 -11.29 -2.80
CA THR A 140 9.31 -9.97 -3.30
C THR A 140 8.43 -9.25 -2.28
N TYR A 141 7.43 -9.95 -1.72
CA TYR A 141 6.53 -9.37 -0.73
C TYR A 141 7.24 -9.08 0.59
N GLN A 142 8.17 -9.94 0.99
CA GLN A 142 9.01 -9.69 2.16
C GLN A 142 9.83 -8.41 1.98
N THR A 143 10.45 -8.21 0.80
CA THR A 143 11.18 -6.97 0.49
C THR A 143 10.28 -5.75 0.53
N ILE A 144 9.10 -5.80 -0.08
CA ILE A 144 8.12 -4.68 -0.04
C ILE A 144 7.77 -4.32 1.41
N LEU A 145 7.52 -5.32 2.26
CA LEU A 145 7.17 -5.11 3.66
C LEU A 145 8.35 -4.55 4.45
N ASP A 146 9.54 -5.14 4.32
CA ASP A 146 10.74 -4.68 5.00
C ASP A 146 11.06 -3.22 4.65
N ASP A 147 11.02 -2.85 3.37
CA ASP A 147 11.24 -1.48 2.90
C ASP A 147 10.19 -0.50 3.47
N ALA A 148 8.91 -0.91 3.52
CA ALA A 148 7.84 -0.07 4.08
C ALA A 148 7.97 0.12 5.60
N PHE A 149 8.33 -0.92 6.34
CA PHE A 149 8.59 -0.80 7.78
C PHE A 149 9.86 0.00 8.08
N GLU A 150 10.93 -0.18 7.31
CA GLU A 150 12.16 0.62 7.44
C GLU A 150 11.85 2.10 7.18
N PHE A 151 11.12 2.41 6.11
CA PHE A 151 10.65 3.76 5.83
C PHE A 151 9.86 4.36 7.01
N MET A 152 8.95 3.60 7.60
CA MET A 152 8.18 4.05 8.78
C MET A 152 9.08 4.34 9.98
N LYS A 153 10.09 3.50 10.25
CA LYS A 153 11.05 3.72 11.34
C LYS A 153 11.91 4.97 11.11
N GLU A 154 12.37 5.19 9.88
CA GLU A 154 13.11 6.40 9.49
C GLU A 154 12.25 7.65 9.65
N LEU A 155 11.01 7.62 9.16
CA LEU A 155 10.05 8.71 9.30
C LEU A 155 9.80 9.02 10.78
N VAL A 156 9.60 7.99 11.61
CA VAL A 156 9.48 8.15 13.06
C VAL A 156 10.72 8.76 13.67
N ALA A 157 11.93 8.56 13.15
CA ALA A 157 13.15 9.14 13.71
C ALA A 157 13.33 10.65 13.38
N GLU A 158 12.67 11.13 12.33
CA GLU A 158 12.78 12.53 11.86
C GLU A 158 11.73 13.47 12.46
N ILE A 159 10.60 12.95 12.94
CA ILE A 159 9.53 13.80 13.49
C ILE A 159 9.99 14.42 14.82
N ASP A 160 10.17 15.74 14.87
CA ASP A 160 10.48 16.44 16.12
C ASP A 160 9.22 16.92 16.88
N GLU A 161 8.11 17.05 16.17
CA GLU A 161 6.85 17.56 16.72
C GLU A 161 6.09 16.45 17.46
N ALA A 162 5.95 16.61 18.79
CA ALA A 162 5.27 15.64 19.64
C ALA A 162 3.83 15.35 19.18
N GLU A 163 3.08 16.38 18.78
CA GLU A 163 1.69 16.23 18.30
C GLU A 163 1.60 15.35 17.03
N VAL A 164 2.57 15.49 16.11
CA VAL A 164 2.65 14.68 14.89
C VAL A 164 2.99 13.24 15.24
N LEU A 165 3.94 13.04 16.15
CA LEU A 165 4.34 11.70 16.61
C LEU A 165 3.22 10.99 17.38
N GLU A 166 2.48 11.70 18.24
CA GLU A 166 1.31 11.17 18.95
C GLU A 166 0.25 10.72 17.95
N LYS A 167 -0.09 11.57 16.98
CA LYS A 167 -1.06 11.23 15.93
C LYS A 167 -0.63 10.02 15.11
N LEU A 168 0.66 9.93 14.74
CA LEU A 168 1.20 8.79 14.02
C LEU A 168 1.13 7.50 14.85
N HIS A 169 1.45 7.59 16.14
CA HIS A 169 1.35 6.47 17.07
C HIS A 169 -0.11 5.98 17.21
N GLU A 170 -1.06 6.89 17.44
CA GLU A 170 -2.49 6.55 17.52
C GLU A 170 -3.00 5.86 16.25
N MET A 171 -2.65 6.39 15.08
CA MET A 171 -2.99 5.78 13.79
C MET A 171 -2.40 4.37 13.66
N THR A 172 -1.11 4.21 13.96
CA THR A 172 -0.41 2.93 13.83
C THR A 172 -0.96 1.87 14.78
N VAL A 173 -1.25 2.24 16.04
CA VAL A 173 -1.94 1.38 17.01
C VAL A 173 -3.32 0.98 16.49
N GLY A 174 -4.08 1.95 15.99
CA GLY A 174 -5.40 1.70 15.42
C GLY A 174 -5.38 0.68 14.28
N HIS A 175 -4.39 0.73 13.39
CA HIS A 175 -4.23 -0.29 12.36
C HIS A 175 -3.82 -1.64 12.95
N PHE A 176 -2.80 -1.65 13.82
CA PHE A 176 -2.30 -2.88 14.45
C PHE A 176 -3.39 -3.67 15.17
N GLU A 177 -4.24 -3.00 15.96
CA GLU A 177 -5.31 -3.61 16.75
C GLU A 177 -6.48 -4.14 15.91
N ASN A 178 -6.68 -3.60 14.70
CA ASN A 178 -7.77 -4.00 13.80
C ASN A 178 -7.38 -5.07 12.78
N ARG A 179 -6.14 -5.58 12.80
CA ARG A 179 -5.71 -6.68 11.92
C ARG A 179 -6.39 -7.99 12.29
N ASP A 180 -6.68 -8.82 11.29
CA ASP A 180 -7.09 -10.20 11.54
C ASP A 180 -5.86 -10.98 12.06
N PRO A 181 -5.92 -11.60 13.25
CA PRO A 181 -4.81 -12.38 13.77
C PRO A 181 -4.36 -13.53 12.85
N GLY A 182 -5.23 -13.99 11.94
CA GLY A 182 -4.89 -14.98 10.93
C GLY A 182 -3.92 -14.49 9.84
N ASP A 183 -3.81 -13.17 9.68
CA ASP A 183 -3.09 -12.50 8.59
C ASP A 183 -1.89 -11.69 9.10
N CYS A 184 -1.52 -11.82 10.38
CA CYS A 184 -0.43 -11.11 11.03
C CYS A 184 0.90 -11.87 10.91
N TYR A 185 1.64 -11.67 9.83
CA TYR A 185 2.94 -12.31 9.60
C TYR A 185 4.14 -11.48 10.08
N TYR A 186 3.94 -10.17 10.27
CA TYR A 186 4.96 -9.17 10.62
C TYR A 186 4.65 -8.49 11.97
N GLU A 187 4.05 -9.24 12.91
CA GLU A 187 3.69 -8.74 14.24
C GLU A 187 4.91 -8.14 14.98
N SER A 188 6.07 -8.79 14.92
CA SER A 188 7.27 -8.27 15.60
C SER A 188 7.78 -6.96 15.01
N GLN A 189 7.69 -6.74 13.70
CA GLN A 189 8.06 -5.45 13.10
C GLN A 189 7.12 -4.33 13.53
N PHE A 190 5.82 -4.62 13.64
CA PHE A 190 4.85 -3.67 14.18
C PHE A 190 5.12 -3.34 15.65
N GLU A 191 5.34 -4.35 16.49
CA GLU A 191 5.68 -4.15 17.90
C GLU A 191 6.95 -3.32 18.07
N GLU A 192 7.97 -3.59 17.25
CA GLU A 192 9.21 -2.80 17.23
C GLU A 192 8.92 -1.33 16.85
N LEU A 193 8.17 -1.10 15.77
CA LEU A 193 7.80 0.25 15.31
C LEU A 193 7.05 1.02 16.41
N LEU A 194 6.05 0.40 17.03
CA LEU A 194 5.29 0.99 18.13
C LEU A 194 6.19 1.25 19.35
N GLY A 195 7.12 0.35 19.64
CA GLY A 195 8.14 0.53 20.67
C GLY A 195 9.03 1.74 20.43
N VAL A 196 9.47 1.95 19.18
CA VAL A 196 10.27 3.13 18.79
C VAL A 196 9.47 4.41 18.99
N MET A 197 8.22 4.47 18.51
CA MET A 197 7.35 5.64 18.68
C MET A 197 7.12 5.96 20.17
N LYS A 198 6.79 4.95 20.97
CA LYS A 198 6.55 5.11 22.41
C LYS A 198 7.77 5.63 23.16
N ASN A 199 8.97 5.14 22.82
CA ASN A 199 10.21 5.62 23.43
C ASN A 199 10.48 7.10 23.12
N ARG A 200 10.07 7.58 21.95
CA ARG A 200 10.23 8.98 21.56
C ARG A 200 9.19 9.92 22.17
N LEU A 201 8.05 9.39 22.62
CA LEU A 201 6.99 10.14 23.31
C LEU A 201 7.23 10.31 24.81
N MET A 202 8.20 9.60 25.40
CA MET A 202 8.53 9.66 26.84
C MET A 202 9.53 10.78 27.17
#